data_AF-A0AA41FGM2-F1
#
_entry.id   AF-A0AA41FGM2-F1
#
_cell.length_a   1.000
_cell.length_b   1.000
_cell.length_c   1.000
_cell.angle_alpha   90.00
_cell.angle_beta   90.00
_cell.angle_gamma   90.00
#
_symmetry.space_group_name_H-M   'P 1'
#
loop_
_entity.id
_entity.type
_entity.pdbx_description
1 polymer ?
#
loop_
_entity_poly.entity_id
_entity_poly.type
_entity_poly.pdbx_seq_one_letter_code
_entity_poly.pdbx_strand_id
1 'polypeptide(L)'
;MRYIKDFDVIQCAVYNALGVGKQNAVSRAELSRITGYRDRRIREAIEAMRYSKVIINLDNGDGYYIPDPTLQGRREAAAWLARQDRRMRSMKAATRGARRFVTGIRSKEIPGQMNMFGMGGM
;
A
#
# COMPACT_ATOMS: atom_id res chain seq x y z
N MET A 1 28.45 -5.99 3.76
CA MET A 1 27.92 -4.90 4.61
C MET A 1 27.85 -3.53 3.90
N ARG A 2 27.74 -3.48 2.56
CA ARG A 2 27.70 -2.23 1.75
C ARG A 2 26.26 -1.83 1.36
N TYR A 3 25.39 -2.82 1.23
CA TYR A 3 24.01 -2.69 0.71
C TYR A 3 23.03 -1.91 1.61
N ILE A 4 23.23 -1.93 2.93
CA ILE A 4 22.31 -1.28 3.89
C ILE A 4 22.50 0.24 3.86
N LYS A 5 23.76 0.70 3.80
CA LYS A 5 24.08 2.14 3.75
C LYS A 5 23.51 2.83 2.50
N ASP A 6 23.49 2.13 1.36
CA ASP A 6 22.94 2.66 0.12
C ASP A 6 21.42 2.86 0.21
N PHE A 7 20.72 1.97 0.91
CA PHE A 7 19.27 2.07 1.04
C PHE A 7 18.84 3.21 1.98
N ASP A 8 19.57 3.42 3.07
CA ASP A 8 19.33 4.55 3.99
C ASP A 8 19.48 5.90 3.25
N VAL A 9 20.48 6.02 2.35
CA VAL A 9 20.65 7.21 1.51
C VAL A 9 19.45 7.41 0.59
N ILE A 10 18.94 6.34 -0.02
CA ILE A 10 17.73 6.41 -0.86
C ILE A 10 16.53 6.87 -0.01
N GLN A 11 16.34 6.31 1.18
CA GLN A 11 15.27 6.72 2.09
C GLN A 11 15.34 8.21 2.42
N CYS A 12 16.51 8.70 2.83
CA CYS A 12 16.72 10.12 3.10
C CYS A 12 16.43 10.99 1.88
N ALA A 13 16.93 10.61 0.69
CA ALA A 13 16.68 11.35 -0.54
C ALA A 13 15.18 11.40 -0.89
N VAL A 14 14.48 10.27 -0.79
CA VAL A 14 13.03 10.21 -1.03
C VAL A 14 12.26 11.06 -0.01
N TYR A 15 12.61 10.99 1.28
CA TYR A 15 11.91 11.75 2.32
C TYR A 15 12.05 13.26 2.12
N ASN A 16 13.28 13.70 1.83
CA ASN A 16 13.58 15.11 1.62
C ASN A 16 12.92 15.68 0.36
N ALA A 17 12.52 14.81 -0.59
CA ALA A 17 11.79 15.20 -1.79
C ALA A 17 10.26 15.23 -1.58
N LEU A 18 9.75 14.80 -0.42
CA LEU A 18 8.32 14.90 -0.10
C LEU A 18 7.96 16.32 0.37
N GLY A 19 6.82 16.81 -0.10
CA GLY A 19 6.23 18.04 0.39
C GLY A 19 5.45 17.86 1.70
N VAL A 20 5.30 18.97 2.45
CA VAL A 20 4.45 19.05 3.64
C VAL A 20 3.08 19.63 3.25
N GLY A 21 2.00 18.98 3.67
CA GLY A 21 0.62 19.36 3.35
C GLY A 21 0.11 18.71 2.07
N LYS A 22 -1.21 18.48 2.01
CA LYS A 22 -1.89 17.76 0.92
C LYS A 22 -1.67 18.39 -0.45
N GLN A 23 -1.60 19.72 -0.51
CA GLN A 23 -1.36 20.51 -1.71
C GLN A 23 0.03 20.28 -2.33
N ASN A 24 0.98 19.78 -1.54
CA ASN A 24 2.36 19.53 -1.96
C ASN A 24 2.62 18.04 -2.18
N ALA A 25 1.59 17.26 -2.51
CA ALA A 25 1.74 15.85 -2.79
C ALA A 25 2.58 15.60 -4.05
N VAL A 26 3.55 14.69 -3.94
CA VAL A 26 4.52 14.39 -4.99
C VAL A 26 4.28 12.99 -5.53
N SER A 27 4.14 12.87 -6.86
CA SER A 27 3.95 11.58 -7.52
C SER A 27 5.23 10.73 -7.47
N ARG A 28 5.12 9.40 -7.64
CA ARG A 28 6.32 8.54 -7.69
C ARG A 28 7.19 8.80 -8.91
N ALA A 29 6.57 9.18 -10.04
CA ALA A 29 7.30 9.58 -11.24
C ALA A 29 8.14 10.83 -10.96
N GLU A 30 7.55 11.80 -10.26
CA GLU A 30 8.25 13.02 -9.87
C GLU A 30 9.35 12.76 -8.84
N LEU A 31 9.10 11.92 -7.82
CA LEU A 31 10.14 11.48 -6.89
C LEU A 31 11.29 10.76 -7.60
N SER A 32 10.98 9.93 -8.61
CA SER A 32 12.01 9.27 -9.43
C SER A 32 12.84 10.28 -10.21
N ARG A 33 12.19 11.30 -10.78
CA ARG A 33 12.84 12.39 -11.52
C ARG A 33 13.75 13.23 -10.62
N ILE A 34 13.27 13.62 -9.43
CA ILE A 34 14.00 14.47 -8.48
C ILE A 34 15.20 13.72 -7.89
N THR A 35 15.01 12.47 -7.50
CA THR A 35 16.05 11.71 -6.78
C THR A 35 16.97 10.91 -7.70
N GLY A 36 16.61 10.73 -8.97
CA GLY A 36 17.33 9.89 -9.93
C GLY A 36 17.18 8.39 -9.70
N TYR A 37 16.43 7.96 -8.69
CA TYR A 37 16.19 6.55 -8.41
C TYR A 37 15.00 5.99 -9.19
N ARG A 38 15.08 4.70 -9.54
CA ARG A 38 13.99 3.99 -10.24
C ARG A 38 12.76 3.88 -9.33
N ASP A 39 11.56 3.93 -9.92
CA ASP A 39 10.27 3.83 -9.22
C ASP A 39 10.19 2.67 -8.20
N ARG A 40 10.75 1.49 -8.53
CA ARG A 40 10.80 0.36 -7.59
C ARG A 40 11.53 0.71 -6.29
N ARG A 41 12.66 1.43 -6.36
CA ARG A 41 13.41 1.88 -5.18
C ARG A 41 12.67 2.97 -4.41
N ILE A 42 11.98 3.87 -5.11
CA ILE A 42 11.10 4.86 -4.48
C ILE A 42 10.01 4.17 -3.66
N ARG A 43 9.33 3.18 -4.24
CA ARG A 43 8.28 2.43 -3.56
C ARG A 43 8.81 1.72 -2.31
N GLU A 44 9.93 1.00 -2.43
CA GLU A 44 10.58 0.32 -1.31
C GLU A 44 10.96 1.31 -0.19
N ALA A 45 11.50 2.48 -0.54
CA ALA A 45 11.88 3.50 0.43
C ALA A 45 10.68 4.10 1.16
N ILE A 46 9.59 4.42 0.44
CA ILE A 46 8.34 4.92 1.05
C ILE A 46 7.75 3.88 2.00
N GLU A 47 7.66 2.61 1.58
CA GLU A 47 7.16 1.51 2.40
C GLU A 47 7.98 1.36 3.69
N ALA A 48 9.30 1.38 3.58
CA ALA A 48 10.19 1.25 4.73
C ALA A 48 10.15 2.48 5.67
N MET A 49 10.02 3.70 5.15
CA MET A 49 9.95 4.89 6.00
C MET A 49 8.61 5.03 6.73
N ARG A 50 7.50 4.53 6.15
CA ARG A 50 6.18 4.55 6.79
C ARG A 50 6.12 3.83 8.13
N TYR A 51 7.07 2.95 8.44
CA TYR A 51 7.18 2.33 9.77
C TYR A 51 7.47 3.33 10.90
N SER A 52 8.17 4.44 10.62
CA SER A 52 8.59 5.40 11.64
C SER A 52 8.21 6.85 11.32
N LYS A 53 7.82 7.15 10.09
CA LYS A 53 7.47 8.50 9.61
C LYS A 53 6.06 8.51 9.04
N VAL A 54 5.34 9.60 9.26
CA VAL A 54 4.02 9.80 8.67
C VAL A 54 4.18 10.23 7.22
N ILE A 55 3.83 9.33 6.30
CA ILE A 55 3.79 9.57 4.85
C ILE A 55 2.46 9.04 4.34
N ILE A 56 1.54 9.91 3.93
CA ILE A 56 0.22 9.51 3.42
C ILE A 56 0.12 9.82 1.93
N ASN A 57 -0.80 9.13 1.26
CA ASN A 57 -1.05 9.33 -0.16
C ASN A 57 -2.42 9.95 -0.39
N LEU A 58 -2.56 10.63 -1.53
CA LEU A 58 -3.84 11.13 -2.01
C LEU A 58 -4.81 9.97 -2.29
N ASP A 59 -6.09 10.29 -2.33
CA ASP A 59 -7.19 9.33 -2.40
C ASP A 59 -7.26 8.61 -3.75
N ASN A 60 -6.92 9.33 -4.82
CA ASN A 60 -6.73 8.80 -6.18
C ASN A 60 -5.43 8.00 -6.32
N GLY A 61 -4.54 8.02 -5.32
CA GLY A 61 -3.23 7.35 -5.37
C GLY A 61 -2.13 8.19 -6.02
N ASP A 62 -2.42 9.41 -6.50
CA ASP A 62 -1.51 10.21 -7.32
C ASP A 62 -0.60 11.13 -6.49
N GLY A 63 0.07 10.57 -5.48
CA GLY A 63 1.15 11.27 -4.80
C GLY A 63 1.17 11.09 -3.31
N TYR A 64 2.33 11.40 -2.76
CA TYR A 64 2.69 11.20 -1.36
C TYR A 64 3.08 12.54 -0.74
N TYR A 65 2.70 12.75 0.51
CA TYR A 65 3.05 13.94 1.27
C TYR A 65 3.19 13.59 2.75
N ILE A 66 3.86 14.50 3.47
CA ILE A 66 3.90 14.53 4.92
C ILE A 66 2.74 15.45 5.35
N PRO A 67 1.78 15.00 6.17
CA PRO A 67 0.71 15.89 6.62
C PRO A 67 1.26 17.01 7.50
N ASP A 68 0.65 18.18 7.45
CA ASP A 68 1.01 19.30 8.33
C ASP A 68 0.86 18.93 9.81
N PRO A 69 1.70 19.46 10.72
CA PRO A 69 1.57 19.25 12.16
C PRO A 69 0.41 20.04 12.79
N THR A 70 -0.60 20.41 12.00
CA THR A 70 -1.80 21.15 12.41
C THR A 70 -2.94 20.20 12.75
N LEU A 71 -4.04 20.74 13.30
CA LEU A 71 -5.26 19.95 13.53
C LEU A 71 -5.81 19.36 12.23
N GLN A 72 -5.68 20.09 11.11
CA GLN A 72 -6.12 19.61 9.81
C GLN A 72 -5.28 18.41 9.34
N GLY A 73 -3.95 18.50 9.38
CA GLY A 73 -3.08 17.39 8.98
C GLY A 73 -3.27 16.15 9.85
N ARG A 74 -3.53 16.32 11.16
CA ARG A 74 -3.92 15.20 12.05
C ARG A 74 -5.24 14.55 11.61
N ARG A 75 -6.24 15.33 11.22
CA ARG A 75 -7.52 14.83 10.69
C ARG A 75 -7.33 14.08 9.37
N GLU A 76 -6.49 14.58 8.48
CA GLU A 76 -6.15 13.92 7.21
C GLU A 76 -5.46 12.56 7.46
N ALA A 77 -4.49 12.51 8.38
CA ALA A 77 -3.83 11.27 8.77
C ALA A 77 -4.83 10.27 9.40
N ALA A 78 -5.72 10.73 10.29
CA ALA A 78 -6.75 9.88 10.89
C ALA A 78 -7.73 9.32 9.85
N ALA A 79 -8.17 10.15 8.89
CA ALA A 79 -9.03 9.71 7.79
C ALA A 79 -8.31 8.70 6.88
N TRP A 80 -7.00 8.90 6.63
CA TRP A 80 -6.18 7.95 5.90
C TRP A 80 -6.10 6.60 6.62
N LEU A 81 -5.83 6.58 7.94
CA LEU A 81 -5.79 5.36 8.76
C LEU A 81 -7.11 4.59 8.70
N ALA A 82 -8.24 5.28 8.91
CA ALA A 82 -9.56 4.66 8.86
C ALA A 82 -9.84 3.98 7.49
N ARG A 83 -9.28 4.51 6.41
CA ARG A 83 -9.38 3.90 5.07
C ARG A 83 -8.45 2.70 4.92
N GLN A 84 -7.24 2.75 5.46
CA GLN A 84 -6.35 1.59 5.47
C GLN A 84 -6.97 0.42 6.26
N ASP A 85 -7.61 0.68 7.38
CA ASP A 85 -8.31 -0.35 8.16
C ASP A 85 -9.45 -0.98 7.37
N ARG A 86 -10.25 -0.17 6.66
CA ARG A 86 -11.30 -0.67 5.76
C ARG A 86 -10.70 -1.54 4.64
N ARG A 87 -9.58 -1.11 4.03
CA ARG A 87 -8.87 -1.90 3.00
C ARG A 87 -8.37 -3.22 3.57
N MET A 88 -7.80 -3.22 4.77
CA MET A 88 -7.34 -4.43 5.44
C MET A 88 -8.49 -5.43 5.68
N ARG A 89 -9.64 -4.95 6.16
CA ARG A 89 -10.84 -5.78 6.34
C ARG A 89 -11.35 -6.34 5.02
N SER A 90 -11.42 -5.51 3.98
CA SER A 90 -11.83 -5.93 2.63
C SER A 90 -10.89 -6.99 2.07
N MET A 91 -9.57 -6.79 2.17
CA MET A 91 -8.56 -7.75 1.72
C MET A 91 -8.66 -9.10 2.47
N LYS A 92 -8.89 -9.05 3.79
CA LYS A 92 -9.13 -10.26 4.59
C LYS A 92 -10.39 -11.00 4.10
N ALA A 93 -11.46 -10.27 3.77
CA ALA A 93 -12.69 -10.87 3.25
C ALA A 93 -12.49 -11.47 1.84
N ALA A 94 -11.83 -10.73 0.93
CA ALA A 94 -11.56 -11.16 -0.43
C ALA A 94 -10.70 -12.44 -0.49
N THR A 95 -9.74 -12.59 0.42
CA THR A 95 -8.88 -13.78 0.49
C THR A 95 -9.55 -15.02 1.12
N ARG A 96 -10.80 -14.90 1.62
CA ARG A 96 -11.50 -16.00 2.32
C ARG A 96 -11.70 -17.23 1.44
N GLY A 97 -12.02 -17.05 0.15
CA GLY A 97 -12.21 -18.16 -0.80
C GLY A 97 -10.92 -18.94 -1.01
N ALA A 98 -9.83 -18.23 -1.33
CA ALA A 98 -8.50 -18.83 -1.50
C ALA A 98 -8.02 -19.57 -0.23
N ARG A 99 -8.26 -19.00 0.96
CA ARG A 99 -7.93 -19.67 2.23
C ARG A 99 -8.68 -20.98 2.39
N ARG A 100 -9.98 -21.00 2.11
CA ARG A 100 -10.79 -22.23 2.19
C ARG A 100 -10.30 -23.31 1.23
N PHE A 101 -9.95 -22.92 0.02
CA PHE A 101 -9.39 -23.82 -0.99
C PHE A 101 -8.10 -24.49 -0.48
N VAL A 102 -7.16 -23.71 0.06
CA VAL A 102 -5.90 -24.24 0.61
C VAL A 102 -6.13 -25.15 1.82
N THR A 103 -7.11 -24.86 2.69
CA THR A 103 -7.40 -25.69 3.87
C THR A 103 -8.33 -26.87 3.59
N GLY A 104 -8.70 -27.12 2.33
CA GLY A 104 -9.62 -28.21 1.95
C GLY A 104 -11.08 -28.02 2.41
N ILE A 105 -11.46 -26.82 2.86
CA ILE A 105 -12.84 -26.53 3.25
C ILE A 105 -13.65 -26.35 1.96
N ARG A 106 -14.61 -27.25 1.72
CA ARG A 106 -15.53 -27.13 0.59
C ARG A 106 -16.25 -25.79 0.64
N SER A 107 -16.14 -25.03 -0.44
CA SER A 107 -16.96 -23.84 -0.65
C SER A 107 -18.42 -24.25 -0.78
N LYS A 108 -19.33 -23.38 -0.34
CA LYS A 108 -20.76 -23.58 -0.60
C LYS A 108 -20.96 -23.62 -2.12
N GLU A 109 -21.73 -24.59 -2.58
CA GLU A 109 -22.17 -24.63 -3.98
C GLU A 109 -22.95 -23.35 -4.29
N ILE A 110 -22.77 -22.83 -5.50
CA ILE A 110 -23.52 -21.67 -5.97
C ILE A 110 -24.82 -22.21 -6.56
N PRO A 111 -26.01 -21.84 -6.04
CA PRO A 111 -27.28 -22.33 -6.57
C PRO A 111 -27.39 -22.09 -8.07
N GLY A 112 -27.78 -23.12 -8.83
CA GLY A 112 -27.92 -23.07 -10.29
C GLY A 112 -26.61 -23.23 -11.08
N GLN A 113 -25.45 -23.33 -10.42
CA GLN A 113 -24.20 -23.66 -11.11
C GLN A 113 -24.06 -25.18 -11.25
N MET A 114 -24.12 -25.70 -12.48
CA MET A 114 -23.76 -27.10 -12.77
C MET A 114 -22.25 -27.27 -12.60
N ASN A 115 -21.83 -28.19 -11.73
CA ASN A 115 -20.42 -28.59 -11.60
C ASN A 115 -20.02 -29.47 -12.81
N MET A 116 -19.54 -28.84 -13.89
CA MET A 116 -19.07 -29.53 -15.10
C MET A 116 -17.68 -30.18 -14.95
N PHE A 117 -17.03 -30.03 -13.79
CA PHE A 117 -15.65 -30.46 -13.55
C PHE A 117 -15.52 -31.51 -12.42
N GLY A 118 -16.58 -32.27 -12.12
CA GLY A 118 -16.61 -33.13 -10.93
C GLY A 118 -17.49 -34.38 -11.00
N MET A 119 -17.41 -35.15 -12.08
CA MET A 119 -17.83 -36.56 -12.08
C MET A 119 -16.88 -37.34 -13.00
N GLY A 120 -15.74 -37.74 -12.44
CA GLY A 120 -14.66 -38.41 -13.18
C GLY A 120 -13.47 -38.70 -12.29
N GLY A 121 -13.66 -39.57 -11.31
CA GLY A 121 -12.60 -40.08 -10.43
C GLY A 121 -13.20 -41.08 -9.44
N MET A 122 -12.67 -42.30 -9.44
CA MET A 122 -13.18 -43.53 -8.81
C MET A 122 -13.55 -43.42 -7.33
#